data_AF-A0A1U7CP76-F1
#
_entry.id   AF-A0A1U7CP76-F1
#
_cell.length_a   1.000
_cell.length_b   1.000
_cell.length_c   1.000
_cell.angle_alpha   90.00
_cell.angle_beta   90.00
_cell.angle_gamma   90.00
#
_symmetry.space_group_name_H-M   'P 1'
#
loop_
_entity.id
_entity.type
_entity.pdbx_description
1 polymer ?
#
loop_
_entity_poly.entity_id
_entity_poly.type
_entity_poly.pdbx_seq_one_letter_code
_entity_poly.pdbx_strand_id
1 'polypeptide(L)'
;MATSSRYTSVRGGGRALVRLAPVVQLGVASLGLAYFLEQAQGLLSDTQFTWAERRMLGLIALSTIVGFALGGWVLGRLLKVVAELLDVLADGAEASWRTVDLLEMHVIPTLGRIAARLDSPDAPQPPGAAVARSLAPSPSPSRSRSRSPADELADELEAAREAGDVGRALDLRDALTEYLRGEPLHALDQELALWVAKRVERRVREQSADWEVAGWVARALDSLGDMPETESLRAALPVIRRRAGLCTVCGQAVAGGQPVCGRCRDDGTKPKPSPPSPAPRRSSSKERP
;
A
#
# COMPACT_ATOMS: atom_id res chain seq x y z
N MET A 1 0.86 -13.41 17.64
CA MET A 1 0.54 -11.99 17.37
C MET A 1 1.51 -11.00 18.05
N ALA A 2 2.83 -11.13 17.86
CA ALA A 2 3.84 -10.21 18.44
C ALA A 2 4.92 -9.74 17.44
N THR A 3 4.66 -9.87 16.14
CA THR A 3 5.67 -9.67 15.08
C THR A 3 5.80 -8.23 14.59
N SER A 4 4.82 -7.34 14.86
CA SER A 4 4.89 -5.93 14.42
C SER A 4 6.01 -5.13 15.12
N SER A 5 6.52 -5.61 16.24
CA SER A 5 7.52 -4.89 17.04
C SER A 5 8.92 -4.85 16.39
N ARG A 6 9.32 -5.85 15.59
CA ARG A 6 10.72 -5.99 15.15
C ARG A 6 11.20 -4.91 14.17
N TYR A 7 10.31 -4.32 13.37
CA TYR A 7 10.68 -3.29 12.39
C TYR A 7 10.54 -1.85 12.91
N THR A 8 9.99 -1.69 14.11
CA THR A 8 9.86 -0.36 14.74
C THR A 8 11.22 0.26 15.05
N SER A 9 12.25 -0.55 15.32
CA SER A 9 13.62 -0.09 15.54
C SER A 9 14.27 0.46 14.26
N VAL A 10 14.02 -0.16 13.10
CA VAL A 10 14.55 0.27 11.80
C VAL A 10 13.90 1.58 11.35
N ARG A 11 12.57 1.68 11.44
CA ARG A 11 11.83 2.93 11.17
C ARG A 11 12.19 4.04 12.18
N GLY A 12 12.46 3.66 13.44
CA GLY A 12 12.98 4.57 14.46
C GLY A 12 14.36 5.13 14.10
N GLY A 13 15.25 4.28 13.58
CA GLY A 13 16.58 4.65 13.11
C GLY A 13 16.56 5.68 11.97
N GLY A 14 15.68 5.51 10.97
CA GLY A 14 15.51 6.47 9.88
C GLY A 14 15.11 7.87 10.38
N ARG A 15 14.13 7.94 11.30
CA ARG A 15 13.71 9.23 11.90
C ARG A 15 14.81 9.87 12.75
N ALA A 16 15.59 9.06 13.47
CA ALA A 16 16.72 9.55 14.25
C ALA A 16 17.81 10.15 13.34
N LEU A 17 18.13 9.50 12.22
CA LEU A 17 19.08 10.01 11.23
C LEU A 17 18.62 11.34 10.61
N VAL A 18 17.33 11.47 10.27
CA VAL A 18 16.77 12.74 9.76
C VAL A 18 16.90 13.86 10.80
N ARG A 19 16.69 13.57 12.09
CA ARG A 19 16.87 14.54 13.17
C ARG A 19 18.33 14.90 13.42
N LEU A 20 19.26 13.97 13.18
CA LEU A 20 20.70 14.20 13.32
C LEU A 20 21.31 14.94 12.13
N ALA A 21 20.70 14.91 10.94
CA ALA A 21 21.20 15.59 9.76
C ALA A 21 21.56 17.09 9.99
N PRO A 22 20.70 17.95 10.59
CA PRO A 22 21.07 19.33 10.87
C PRO A 22 22.18 19.46 11.91
N VAL A 23 22.26 18.53 12.88
CA VAL A 23 23.32 18.51 13.90
C VAL A 23 24.67 18.20 13.26
N VAL A 24 24.72 17.24 12.35
CA VAL A 24 25.93 16.90 11.58
C VAL A 24 26.36 18.07 10.70
N GLN A 25 25.41 18.74 10.03
CA GLN A 25 25.70 19.94 9.22
C GLN A 25 26.30 21.07 10.07
N LEU A 26 25.72 21.36 11.24
CA LEU A 26 26.25 22.34 12.17
C LEU A 26 27.63 21.92 12.70
N GLY A 27 27.84 20.63 12.98
CA GLY A 27 29.13 20.10 13.40
C GLY A 27 30.23 20.33 12.36
N VAL A 28 29.97 19.98 11.09
CA VAL A 28 30.93 20.21 10.00
C VAL A 28 31.18 21.71 9.77
N ALA A 29 30.15 22.53 9.85
CA ALA A 29 30.29 23.99 9.75
C ALA A 29 31.13 24.56 10.91
N SER A 30 30.93 24.07 12.13
CA SER A 30 31.71 24.49 13.31
C SER A 30 33.19 24.11 13.20
N LEU A 31 33.49 22.91 12.66
CA LEU A 31 34.85 22.47 12.37
C LEU A 31 35.52 23.35 11.31
N GLY A 32 34.81 23.68 10.23
CA GLY A 32 35.31 24.59 9.20
C GLY A 32 35.59 26.00 9.75
N LEU A 33 34.73 26.50 10.65
CA LEU A 33 34.92 27.78 11.33
C LEU A 33 36.13 27.75 12.26
N ALA A 34 36.30 26.68 13.05
CA ALA A 34 37.45 26.53 13.94
C ALA A 34 38.77 26.54 13.16
N TYR A 35 38.83 25.78 12.06
CA TYR A 35 40.00 25.74 11.19
C TYR A 35 40.27 27.11 10.52
N PHE A 36 39.22 27.84 10.12
CA PHE A 36 39.36 29.19 9.62
C PHE A 36 39.93 30.16 10.67
N LEU A 37 39.45 30.09 11.92
CA LEU A 37 39.94 30.94 13.00
C LEU A 37 41.42 30.69 13.30
N GLU A 38 41.85 29.42 13.26
CA GLU A 38 43.25 29.03 13.38
C GLU A 38 44.11 29.64 12.26
N GLN A 39 43.64 29.61 11.02
CA GLN A 39 44.33 30.27 9.90
C GLN A 39 44.31 31.80 10.00
N ALA A 40 43.22 32.38 10.47
CA ALA A 40 43.07 33.83 10.65
C ALA A 40 43.97 34.37 11.76
N GLN A 41 44.30 33.57 12.78
CA GLN A 41 45.23 33.97 13.83
C GLN A 41 46.63 34.26 13.27
N GLY A 42 47.10 33.50 12.28
CA GLY A 42 48.36 33.76 11.57
C GLY A 42 48.33 35.03 10.71
N LEU A 43 47.16 35.48 10.27
CA LEU A 43 46.99 36.75 9.56
C LEU A 43 46.99 37.97 10.49
N LEU A 44 46.57 37.78 11.73
CA LEU A 44 46.49 38.82 12.76
C LEU A 44 47.79 38.98 13.55
N SER A 45 48.64 37.94 13.62
CA SER A 45 49.97 38.10 14.17
C SER A 45 50.79 39.04 13.28
N ASP A 46 51.46 40.01 13.89
CA ASP A 46 52.13 41.16 13.26
C ASP A 46 53.44 40.79 12.53
N THR A 47 53.43 39.65 11.87
CA THR A 47 54.51 39.18 11.00
C THR A 47 54.53 40.04 9.73
N GLN A 48 55.72 40.45 9.30
CA GLN A 48 55.99 41.32 8.14
C GLN A 48 55.66 40.64 6.80
N PHE A 49 54.44 40.15 6.64
CA PHE A 49 53.98 39.57 5.39
C PHE A 49 53.83 40.64 4.32
N THR A 50 54.39 40.36 3.14
CA THR A 50 54.19 41.19 1.96
C THR A 50 52.71 41.19 1.57
N TRP A 51 52.25 42.26 0.91
CA TRP A 51 50.84 42.40 0.54
C TRP A 51 50.31 41.25 -0.34
N ALA A 52 51.17 40.65 -1.17
CA ALA A 52 50.82 39.49 -2.00
C ALA A 52 50.53 38.22 -1.16
N GLU A 53 51.28 38.02 -0.08
CA GLU A 53 51.15 36.85 0.79
C GLU A 53 49.85 36.88 1.60
N ARG A 54 49.46 38.07 2.09
CA ARG A 54 48.16 38.27 2.75
C ARG A 54 46.98 37.95 1.83
N ARG A 55 47.09 38.30 0.54
CA ARG A 55 46.06 37.95 -0.45
C ARG A 55 45.97 36.44 -0.69
N MET A 56 47.09 35.75 -0.81
CA MET A 56 47.10 34.31 -1.02
C MET A 56 46.49 33.57 0.19
N LEU A 57 46.89 33.94 1.41
CA LEU A 57 46.32 33.37 2.64
C LEU A 57 44.81 33.65 2.75
N GLY A 58 44.36 34.86 2.39
CA GLY A 58 42.93 35.19 2.34
C GLY A 58 42.14 34.31 1.36
N LEU A 59 42.70 34.03 0.18
CA LEU A 59 42.07 33.13 -0.80
C LEU A 59 42.00 31.68 -0.28
N ILE A 60 43.06 31.19 0.36
CA ILE A 60 43.08 29.85 0.96
C ILE A 60 42.01 29.73 2.04
N ALA A 61 41.94 30.71 2.95
CA ALA A 61 40.97 30.74 4.04
C ALA A 61 39.52 30.77 3.51
N LEU A 62 39.26 31.60 2.49
CA LEU A 62 37.95 31.68 1.84
C LEU A 62 37.58 30.38 1.13
N SER A 63 38.51 29.78 0.37
CA SER A 63 38.29 28.49 -0.29
C SER A 63 37.98 27.38 0.70
N THR A 64 38.59 27.43 1.88
CA THR A 64 38.38 26.44 2.94
C THR A 64 36.99 26.56 3.55
N ILE A 65 36.53 27.76 3.90
CA ILE A 65 35.15 27.99 4.38
C ILE A 65 34.14 27.47 3.36
N VAL A 66 34.32 27.84 2.09
CA VAL A 66 33.43 27.41 1.01
C VAL A 66 33.44 25.89 0.87
N GLY A 67 34.62 25.27 0.94
CA GLY A 67 34.78 23.81 0.90
C GLY A 67 34.05 23.10 2.03
N PHE A 68 34.19 23.56 3.28
CA PHE A 68 33.50 22.96 4.42
C PHE A 68 31.99 23.18 4.38
N ALA A 69 31.53 24.36 3.97
CA ALA A 69 30.10 24.64 3.82
C ALA A 69 29.47 23.71 2.76
N LEU A 70 30.13 23.56 1.62
CA LEU A 70 29.67 22.68 0.53
C LEU A 70 29.75 21.21 0.94
N GLY A 71 30.82 20.79 1.62
CA GLY A 71 30.98 19.45 2.16
C GLY A 71 29.89 19.09 3.17
N GLY A 72 29.59 19.99 4.11
CA GLY A 72 28.49 19.82 5.07
C GLY A 72 27.13 19.73 4.37
N TRP A 73 26.90 20.55 3.34
CA TRP A 73 25.67 20.50 2.55
C TRP A 73 25.49 19.15 1.83
N VAL A 74 26.54 18.66 1.14
CA VAL A 74 26.53 17.37 0.46
C VAL A 74 26.31 16.23 1.45
N LEU A 75 27.01 16.23 2.59
CA LEU A 75 26.87 15.20 3.61
C LEU A 75 25.44 15.15 4.19
N GLY A 76 24.84 16.31 4.44
CA GLY A 76 23.44 16.37 4.89
C GLY A 76 22.45 15.86 3.84
N ARG A 77 22.71 16.15 2.55
CA ARG A 77 21.93 15.58 1.42
C ARG A 77 22.06 14.06 1.36
N LEU A 78 23.27 13.53 1.52
CA LEU A 78 23.52 12.09 1.54
C LEU A 78 22.79 11.40 2.70
N LEU A 79 22.85 11.97 3.91
CA LEU A 79 22.11 11.43 5.06
C LEU A 79 20.60 11.37 4.83
N LYS A 80 20.03 12.39 4.16
CA LYS A 80 18.62 12.39 3.79
C LYS A 80 18.28 11.27 2.80
N VAL A 81 19.11 11.09 1.77
CA VAL A 81 18.93 10.00 0.78
C VAL A 81 19.05 8.63 1.44
N VAL A 82 20.01 8.46 2.36
CA VAL A 82 20.16 7.21 3.13
C VAL A 82 18.94 6.94 4.00
N ALA A 83 18.36 7.97 4.64
CA ALA A 83 17.13 7.80 5.41
C ALA A 83 15.95 7.34 4.53
N GLU A 84 15.76 7.97 3.36
CA GLU A 84 14.74 7.56 2.39
C GLU A 84 14.97 6.12 1.88
N LEU A 85 16.22 5.74 1.66
CA LEU A 85 16.58 4.37 1.27
C LEU A 85 16.26 3.35 2.37
N LEU A 86 16.51 3.68 3.65
CA LEU A 86 16.18 2.81 4.77
C LEU A 86 14.67 2.59 4.90
N ASP A 87 13.85 3.60 4.63
CA ASP A 87 12.39 3.47 4.63
C ASP A 87 11.94 2.50 3.52
N VAL A 88 12.49 2.63 2.30
CA VAL A 88 12.21 1.71 1.19
C VAL A 88 12.64 0.28 1.51
N LEU A 89 13.81 0.09 2.14
CA LEU A 89 14.27 -1.23 2.56
C LEU A 89 13.37 -1.84 3.65
N ALA A 90 12.88 -1.02 4.59
CA ALA A 90 11.94 -1.47 5.61
C ALA A 90 10.60 -1.93 4.99
N ASP A 91 10.09 -1.17 4.02
CA ASP A 91 8.86 -1.54 3.31
C ASP A 91 9.05 -2.78 2.44
N GLY A 92 10.21 -2.92 1.78
CA GLY A 92 10.56 -4.12 1.02
C GLY A 92 10.68 -5.36 1.91
N ALA A 93 11.26 -5.22 3.10
CA ALA A 93 11.29 -6.28 4.10
C ALA A 93 9.86 -6.64 4.53
N GLU A 94 9.02 -5.68 4.87
CA GLU A 94 7.63 -5.94 5.27
C GLU A 94 6.84 -6.68 4.18
N ALA A 95 7.00 -6.28 2.91
CA ALA A 95 6.39 -6.97 1.77
C ALA A 95 6.88 -8.42 1.65
N SER A 96 8.20 -8.66 1.78
CA SER A 96 8.75 -10.02 1.72
C SER A 96 8.20 -10.92 2.83
N TRP A 97 8.01 -10.40 4.05
CA TRP A 97 7.41 -11.16 5.14
C TRP A 97 5.96 -11.51 4.88
N ARG A 98 5.16 -10.60 4.31
CA ARG A 98 3.79 -10.92 3.90
C ARG A 98 3.76 -12.01 2.84
N THR A 99 4.72 -12.04 1.91
CA THR A 99 4.78 -13.13 0.94
C THR A 99 5.15 -14.47 1.58
N VAL A 100 6.06 -14.46 2.56
CA VAL A 100 6.41 -15.67 3.33
C VAL A 100 5.22 -16.16 4.15
N ASP A 101 4.47 -15.26 4.78
CA ASP A 101 3.27 -15.60 5.56
C ASP A 101 2.17 -16.21 4.67
N LEU A 102 1.98 -15.65 3.46
CA LEU A 102 1.09 -16.23 2.45
C LEU A 102 1.57 -17.61 1.96
N LEU A 103 2.88 -17.79 1.80
CA LEU A 103 3.49 -19.08 1.48
C LEU A 103 3.28 -20.09 2.62
N GLU A 104 3.45 -19.69 3.87
CA GLU A 104 3.24 -20.54 5.04
C GLU A 104 1.76 -20.95 5.15
N MET A 105 0.84 -20.01 4.96
CA MET A 105 -0.60 -20.24 5.09
C MET A 105 -1.18 -21.07 3.94
N HIS A 106 -0.69 -20.93 2.71
CA HIS A 106 -1.27 -21.62 1.55
C HIS A 106 -0.41 -22.75 0.97
N VAL A 107 0.91 -22.57 0.91
CA VAL A 107 1.80 -23.52 0.25
C VAL A 107 2.13 -24.71 1.15
N ILE A 108 2.35 -24.50 2.45
CA ILE A 108 2.59 -25.63 3.37
C ILE A 108 1.38 -26.58 3.44
N PRO A 109 0.12 -26.10 3.60
CA PRO A 109 -1.02 -27.02 3.64
C PRO A 109 -1.35 -27.67 2.30
N THR A 110 -1.03 -27.03 1.18
CA THR A 110 -1.23 -27.66 -0.14
C THR A 110 -0.18 -28.73 -0.39
N LEU A 111 1.09 -28.48 -0.08
CA LEU A 111 2.15 -29.49 -0.12
C LEU A 111 1.87 -30.65 0.85
N GLY A 112 1.39 -30.37 2.06
CA GLY A 112 0.99 -31.40 3.02
C GLY A 112 -0.16 -32.27 2.51
N ARG A 113 -1.16 -31.67 1.84
CA ARG A 113 -2.25 -32.42 1.19
C ARG A 113 -1.77 -33.28 0.01
N ILE A 114 -0.79 -32.81 -0.76
CA ILE A 114 -0.19 -33.58 -1.86
C ILE A 114 0.62 -34.74 -1.31
N ALA A 115 1.47 -34.51 -0.30
CA ALA A 115 2.25 -35.55 0.37
C ALA A 115 1.33 -36.62 0.99
N ALA A 116 0.27 -36.22 1.69
CA ALA A 116 -0.70 -37.16 2.25
C ALA A 116 -1.41 -38.03 1.18
N ARG A 117 -1.65 -37.48 -0.02
CA ARG A 117 -2.20 -38.25 -1.15
C ARG A 117 -1.18 -39.23 -1.76
N LEU A 118 0.11 -38.93 -1.67
CA LEU A 118 1.19 -39.81 -2.14
C LEU A 118 1.51 -40.93 -1.15
N ASP A 119 1.44 -40.64 0.17
CA ASP A 119 1.70 -41.61 1.24
C ASP A 119 0.52 -42.55 1.51
N SER A 120 -0.68 -42.21 1.03
CA SER A 120 -1.84 -43.10 1.13
C SER A 120 -1.69 -44.27 0.14
N PRO A 121 -1.47 -45.52 0.59
CA PRO A 121 -1.35 -46.68 -0.30
C PRO A 121 -2.66 -47.01 -1.06
N ASP A 122 -3.75 -46.30 -0.73
CA ASP A 122 -5.08 -46.36 -1.37
C ASP A 122 -5.26 -45.34 -2.50
N ALA A 123 -4.18 -44.81 -3.10
CA ALA A 123 -4.29 -44.07 -4.36
C ALA A 123 -5.19 -44.88 -5.33
N PRO A 124 -6.26 -44.28 -5.89
CA PRO A 124 -7.36 -45.02 -6.50
C PRO A 124 -6.82 -45.96 -7.56
N GLN A 125 -6.79 -47.24 -7.22
CA GLN A 125 -6.65 -48.30 -8.19
C GLN A 125 -7.83 -48.11 -9.17
N PRO A 126 -7.57 -48.06 -10.50
CA PRO A 126 -8.60 -47.80 -11.50
C PRO A 126 -9.85 -48.68 -11.22
N PRO A 127 -11.05 -48.12 -11.40
CA PRO A 127 -12.29 -48.65 -10.82
C PRO A 127 -12.55 -50.07 -11.30
N GLY A 128 -12.28 -51.04 -10.43
CA GLY A 128 -12.33 -52.44 -10.82
C GLY A 128 -12.11 -53.45 -9.70
N ALA A 129 -12.40 -53.15 -8.43
CA ALA A 129 -12.51 -54.22 -7.43
C ALA A 129 -13.23 -53.77 -6.15
N ALA A 130 -14.01 -54.69 -5.60
CA ALA A 130 -14.39 -54.80 -4.19
C ALA A 130 -15.57 -53.94 -3.69
N VAL A 131 -16.74 -54.32 -4.19
CA VAL A 131 -17.94 -54.50 -3.37
C VAL A 131 -17.64 -55.47 -2.21
N ALA A 132 -17.80 -55.06 -0.95
CA ALA A 132 -18.54 -55.78 0.11
C ALA A 132 -18.11 -55.43 1.56
N ARG A 133 -19.13 -55.29 2.41
CA ARG A 133 -19.15 -55.23 3.90
C ARG A 133 -18.79 -53.87 4.48
N SER A 134 -19.65 -53.25 5.30
CA SER A 134 -20.12 -53.83 6.56
C SER A 134 -21.29 -53.00 7.13
N LEU A 135 -22.38 -53.66 7.52
CA LEU A 135 -23.50 -53.07 8.27
C LEU A 135 -23.19 -53.15 9.78
N ALA A 136 -23.13 -52.00 10.45
CA ALA A 136 -23.27 -51.91 11.90
C ALA A 136 -24.14 -50.67 12.26
N PRO A 137 -25.12 -50.79 13.18
CA PRO A 137 -26.01 -49.70 13.54
C PRO A 137 -25.36 -48.82 14.62
N SER A 138 -25.04 -47.58 14.27
CA SER A 138 -24.48 -46.58 15.17
C SER A 138 -25.59 -45.71 15.79
N PRO A 139 -25.49 -45.34 17.08
CA PRO A 139 -26.51 -44.57 17.79
C PRO A 139 -26.64 -43.14 17.26
N SER A 140 -27.89 -42.69 17.16
CA SER A 140 -28.33 -41.40 16.64
C SER A 140 -27.49 -40.22 17.12
N PRO A 141 -26.71 -39.54 16.25
CA PRO A 141 -26.11 -38.26 16.58
C PRO A 141 -27.22 -37.21 16.70
N SER A 142 -27.24 -36.52 17.83
CA SER A 142 -27.92 -35.25 18.03
C SER A 142 -27.63 -34.37 16.80
N ARG A 143 -28.67 -34.11 16.00
CA ARG A 143 -28.60 -33.26 14.81
C ARG A 143 -28.27 -31.84 15.25
N SER A 144 -26.98 -31.55 15.43
CA SER A 144 -26.45 -30.21 15.22
C SER A 144 -26.94 -29.83 13.82
N ARG A 145 -27.92 -28.92 13.75
CA ARG A 145 -28.22 -28.23 12.49
C ARG A 145 -26.89 -27.66 12.03
N SER A 146 -26.30 -28.29 11.02
CA SER A 146 -25.14 -27.74 10.33
C SER A 146 -25.55 -26.34 9.92
N ARG A 147 -24.90 -25.31 10.50
CA ARG A 147 -25.05 -23.95 10.01
C ARG A 147 -24.76 -23.96 8.53
N SER A 148 -25.54 -23.23 7.75
CA SER A 148 -25.23 -23.12 6.35
C SER A 148 -23.90 -22.36 6.21
N PRO A 149 -23.05 -22.67 5.22
CA PRO A 149 -21.82 -21.90 4.98
C PRO A 149 -22.08 -20.39 4.80
N ALA A 150 -23.27 -20.02 4.30
CA ALA A 150 -23.70 -18.63 4.17
C ALA A 150 -23.89 -17.95 5.54
N ASP A 151 -24.44 -18.66 6.54
CA ASP A 151 -24.62 -18.12 7.89
C ASP A 151 -23.27 -17.88 8.57
N GLU A 152 -22.30 -18.77 8.36
CA GLU A 152 -20.94 -18.61 8.90
C GLU A 152 -20.22 -17.40 8.28
N LEU A 153 -20.32 -17.23 6.96
CA LEU A 153 -19.76 -16.05 6.28
C LEU A 153 -20.47 -14.75 6.70
N ALA A 154 -21.77 -14.79 6.95
CA ALA A 154 -22.51 -13.63 7.46
C ALA A 154 -22.08 -13.25 8.88
N ASP A 155 -21.88 -14.24 9.76
CA ASP A 155 -21.35 -14.02 11.11
C ASP A 155 -19.92 -13.42 11.05
N GLU A 156 -19.05 -13.95 10.16
CA GLU A 156 -17.72 -13.38 9.94
C GLU A 156 -17.76 -11.94 9.39
N LEU A 157 -18.71 -11.64 8.50
CA LEU A 157 -18.87 -10.31 7.94
C LEU A 157 -19.24 -9.30 9.02
N GLU A 158 -20.19 -9.66 9.90
CA GLU A 158 -20.58 -8.79 10.99
C GLU A 158 -19.42 -8.58 11.98
N ALA A 159 -18.67 -9.63 12.31
CA ALA A 159 -17.46 -9.52 13.12
C ALA A 159 -16.40 -8.58 12.48
N ALA A 160 -16.21 -8.64 11.16
CA ALA A 160 -15.33 -7.72 10.44
C ALA A 160 -15.83 -6.27 10.48
N ARG A 161 -17.16 -6.05 10.40
CA ARG A 161 -17.78 -4.72 10.50
C ARG A 161 -17.61 -4.11 11.90
N GLU A 162 -17.74 -4.93 12.94
CA GLU A 162 -17.48 -4.54 14.32
C GLU A 162 -16.02 -4.14 14.53
N ALA A 163 -15.08 -4.98 14.06
CA ALA A 163 -13.65 -4.70 14.08
C ALA A 163 -13.26 -3.46 13.23
N GLY A 164 -14.09 -3.09 12.26
CA GLY A 164 -13.85 -1.97 11.37
C GLY A 164 -12.88 -2.27 10.23
N ASP A 165 -12.70 -3.53 9.89
CA ASP A 165 -11.86 -3.98 8.78
C ASP A 165 -12.65 -3.94 7.47
N VAL A 166 -12.53 -2.83 6.75
CA VAL A 166 -13.26 -2.61 5.48
C VAL A 166 -12.79 -3.56 4.39
N GLY A 167 -11.49 -3.88 4.36
CA GLY A 167 -10.93 -4.79 3.36
C GLY A 167 -11.51 -6.19 3.51
N ARG A 168 -11.45 -6.75 4.73
CA ARG A 168 -12.00 -8.08 5.03
C ARG A 168 -13.52 -8.15 4.80
N ALA A 169 -14.25 -7.09 5.14
CA ALA A 169 -15.69 -7.04 4.93
C ALA A 169 -16.08 -7.11 3.43
N LEU A 170 -15.35 -6.41 2.55
CA LEU A 170 -15.57 -6.49 1.10
C LEU A 170 -15.23 -7.89 0.56
N ASP A 171 -14.13 -8.50 1.02
CA ASP A 171 -13.74 -9.85 0.59
C ASP A 171 -14.79 -10.91 1.02
N LEU A 172 -15.35 -10.78 2.23
CA LEU A 172 -16.42 -11.65 2.73
C LEU A 172 -17.74 -11.45 1.97
N ARG A 173 -18.06 -10.21 1.60
CA ARG A 173 -19.19 -9.92 0.72
C ARG A 173 -19.01 -10.60 -0.64
N ASP A 174 -17.82 -10.51 -1.24
CA ASP A 174 -17.54 -11.15 -2.53
C ASP A 174 -17.71 -12.67 -2.44
N ALA A 175 -17.27 -13.29 -1.33
CA ALA A 175 -17.53 -14.71 -1.06
C ALA A 175 -19.02 -15.03 -0.86
N LEU A 176 -19.77 -14.17 -0.16
CA LEU A 176 -21.23 -14.32 0.01
C LEU A 176 -21.99 -14.24 -1.31
N THR A 177 -21.43 -13.60 -2.33
CA THR A 177 -22.07 -13.62 -3.65
C THR A 177 -22.23 -15.04 -4.17
N GLU A 178 -21.40 -16.02 -3.80
CA GLU A 178 -21.58 -17.40 -4.25
C GLU A 178 -22.93 -18.00 -3.79
N TYR A 179 -23.41 -17.56 -2.62
CA TYR A 179 -24.60 -18.10 -1.95
C TYR A 179 -25.83 -17.19 -2.05
N LEU A 180 -25.63 -15.87 -2.17
CA LEU A 180 -26.70 -14.86 -2.23
C LEU A 180 -26.91 -14.36 -3.66
N ARG A 181 -28.18 -14.22 -4.07
CA ARG A 181 -28.57 -13.72 -5.40
C ARG A 181 -29.81 -12.83 -5.30
N GLY A 182 -29.93 -11.86 -6.21
CA GLY A 182 -31.10 -11.00 -6.32
C GLY A 182 -31.23 -10.04 -5.14
N GLU A 183 -32.45 -9.89 -4.63
CA GLU A 183 -32.79 -8.95 -3.56
C GLU A 183 -31.90 -9.04 -2.29
N PRO A 184 -31.62 -10.22 -1.71
CA PRO A 184 -30.78 -10.28 -0.50
C PRO A 184 -29.34 -9.80 -0.74
N LEU A 185 -28.78 -10.02 -1.92
CA LEU A 185 -27.45 -9.49 -2.25
C LEU A 185 -27.51 -7.97 -2.43
N HIS A 186 -28.57 -7.45 -3.05
CA HIS A 186 -28.73 -6.02 -3.23
C HIS A 186 -28.90 -5.28 -1.89
N ALA A 187 -29.70 -5.83 -0.96
CA ALA A 187 -29.85 -5.30 0.38
C ALA A 187 -28.50 -5.30 1.14
N LEU A 188 -27.74 -6.40 1.05
CA LEU A 188 -26.40 -6.48 1.64
C LEU A 188 -25.45 -5.42 1.08
N ASP A 189 -25.43 -5.25 -0.25
CA ASP A 189 -24.59 -4.28 -0.94
C ASP A 189 -24.94 -2.85 -0.54
N GLN A 190 -26.23 -2.53 -0.44
CA GLN A 190 -26.72 -1.23 0.02
C GLN A 190 -26.25 -0.93 1.46
N GLU A 191 -26.44 -1.88 2.38
CA GLU A 191 -26.01 -1.74 3.77
C GLU A 191 -24.49 -1.60 3.89
N LEU A 192 -23.73 -2.35 3.09
CA LEU A 192 -22.28 -2.30 3.09
C LEU A 192 -21.77 -0.98 2.52
N ALA A 193 -22.36 -0.48 1.44
CA ALA A 193 -22.03 0.83 0.86
C ALA A 193 -22.19 1.96 1.89
N LEU A 194 -23.33 2.00 2.58
CA LEU A 194 -23.61 2.99 3.62
C LEU A 194 -22.64 2.88 4.81
N TRP A 195 -22.32 1.65 5.23
CA TRP A 195 -21.36 1.40 6.30
C TRP A 195 -19.94 1.88 5.93
N VAL A 196 -19.47 1.57 4.71
CA VAL A 196 -18.16 2.03 4.20
C VAL A 196 -18.14 3.56 4.12
N ALA A 197 -19.17 4.19 3.57
CA ALA A 197 -19.26 5.64 3.47
C ALA A 197 -19.14 6.31 4.84
N LYS A 198 -19.88 5.83 5.85
CA LYS A 198 -19.81 6.35 7.22
C LYS A 198 -18.42 6.18 7.84
N ARG A 199 -17.74 5.05 7.58
CA ARG A 199 -16.37 4.81 8.08
C ARG A 199 -15.36 5.74 7.42
N VAL A 200 -15.44 5.91 6.10
CA VAL A 200 -14.58 6.82 5.34
C VAL A 200 -14.78 8.26 5.80
N GLU A 201 -16.03 8.70 5.96
CA GLU A 201 -16.34 10.06 6.44
C GLU A 201 -15.72 10.31 7.83
N ARG A 202 -15.84 9.35 8.75
CA ARG A 202 -15.25 9.45 10.09
C ARG A 202 -13.72 9.58 10.03
N ARG A 203 -13.04 8.74 9.25
CA ARG A 203 -11.58 8.79 9.06
C ARG A 203 -11.12 10.11 8.40
N VAL A 204 -11.87 10.60 7.42
CA VAL A 204 -11.59 11.89 6.78
C VAL A 204 -11.73 13.05 7.78
N ARG A 205 -12.73 13.00 8.67
CA ARG A 205 -12.92 13.98 9.74
C ARG A 205 -11.79 13.96 10.77
N GLU A 206 -11.28 12.78 11.08
CA GLU A 206 -10.10 12.55 11.95
C GLU A 206 -8.76 12.95 11.29
N GLN A 207 -8.79 13.44 10.04
CA GLN A 207 -7.61 13.81 9.25
C GLN A 207 -6.61 12.67 8.98
N SER A 208 -6.97 11.42 9.23
CA SER A 208 -6.17 10.23 8.91
C SER A 208 -6.48 9.71 7.49
N ALA A 209 -6.51 10.61 6.50
CA ALA A 209 -6.83 10.29 5.12
C ALA A 209 -5.59 9.71 4.42
N ASP A 210 -5.23 8.49 4.82
CA ASP A 210 -4.06 7.78 4.32
C ASP A 210 -4.36 7.01 3.03
N TRP A 211 -3.30 6.47 2.42
CA TRP A 211 -3.36 5.59 1.25
C TRP A 211 -4.29 4.39 1.46
N GLU A 212 -4.43 3.92 2.70
CA GLU A 212 -5.31 2.83 3.08
C GLU A 212 -6.79 3.17 2.84
N VAL A 213 -7.24 4.37 3.28
CA VAL A 213 -8.61 4.84 3.06
C VAL A 213 -8.90 5.00 1.57
N ALA A 214 -7.93 5.51 0.81
CA ALA A 214 -8.05 5.59 -0.64
C ALA A 214 -8.20 4.21 -1.30
N GLY A 215 -7.48 3.21 -0.79
CA GLY A 215 -7.57 1.82 -1.21
C GLY A 215 -8.94 1.19 -0.91
N TRP A 216 -9.47 1.42 0.29
CA TRP A 216 -10.82 0.96 0.66
C TRP A 216 -11.90 1.52 -0.25
N VAL A 217 -11.87 2.83 -0.50
CA VAL A 217 -12.87 3.50 -1.37
C VAL A 217 -12.78 2.98 -2.80
N ALA A 218 -11.55 2.81 -3.33
CA ALA A 218 -11.37 2.26 -4.67
C ALA A 218 -11.91 0.82 -4.77
N ARG A 219 -11.56 -0.04 -3.81
CA ARG A 219 -12.03 -1.43 -3.78
C ARG A 219 -13.54 -1.52 -3.61
N ALA A 220 -14.13 -0.68 -2.77
CA ALA A 220 -15.58 -0.60 -2.60
C ALA A 220 -16.28 -0.21 -3.90
N LEU A 221 -15.76 0.76 -4.65
CA LEU A 221 -16.32 1.16 -5.95
C LEU A 221 -16.16 0.07 -7.01
N ASP A 222 -15.05 -0.66 -7.02
CA ASP A 222 -14.83 -1.76 -7.95
C ASP A 222 -15.76 -2.96 -7.64
N SER A 223 -15.98 -3.26 -6.36
CA SER A 223 -16.78 -4.40 -5.90
C SER A 223 -18.29 -4.12 -5.94
N LEU A 224 -18.73 -2.94 -5.50
CA LEU A 224 -20.15 -2.54 -5.43
C LEU A 224 -20.67 -1.95 -6.75
N GLY A 225 -19.79 -1.49 -7.64
CA GLY A 225 -20.16 -0.95 -8.95
C GLY A 225 -20.90 0.40 -8.86
N ASP A 226 -21.79 0.66 -9.82
CA ASP A 226 -22.44 1.97 -10.01
C ASP A 226 -23.76 2.16 -9.25
N MET A 227 -23.83 1.68 -8.01
CA MET A 227 -25.00 1.89 -7.15
C MET A 227 -25.11 3.36 -6.69
N PRO A 228 -26.33 3.90 -6.49
CA PRO A 228 -26.52 5.28 -6.06
C PRO A 228 -25.87 5.59 -4.71
N GLU A 229 -25.83 4.63 -3.78
CA GLU A 229 -25.23 4.79 -2.46
C GLU A 229 -23.71 5.02 -2.53
N THR A 230 -23.06 4.56 -3.61
CA THR A 230 -21.62 4.76 -3.84
C THR A 230 -21.30 6.11 -4.49
N GLU A 231 -22.30 6.91 -4.86
CA GLU A 231 -22.08 8.22 -5.50
C GLU A 231 -21.21 9.16 -4.64
N SER A 232 -21.49 9.19 -3.34
CA SER A 232 -20.71 9.97 -2.37
C SER A 232 -19.24 9.53 -2.32
N LEU A 233 -18.99 8.21 -2.34
CA LEU A 233 -17.65 7.62 -2.37
C LEU A 233 -16.92 7.98 -3.67
N ARG A 234 -17.62 7.90 -4.81
CA ARG A 234 -17.07 8.25 -6.14
C ARG A 234 -16.68 9.73 -6.21
N ALA A 235 -17.52 10.61 -5.67
CA ALA A 235 -17.24 12.04 -5.58
C ALA A 235 -16.06 12.35 -4.63
N ALA A 236 -15.93 11.61 -3.53
CA ALA A 236 -14.86 11.82 -2.54
C ALA A 236 -13.50 11.25 -2.99
N LEU A 237 -13.48 10.18 -3.79
CA LEU A 237 -12.26 9.44 -4.13
C LEU A 237 -11.14 10.32 -4.71
N PRO A 238 -11.36 11.24 -5.67
CA PRO A 238 -10.30 12.12 -6.18
C PRO A 238 -9.67 13.01 -5.09
N VAL A 239 -10.48 13.48 -4.13
CA VAL A 239 -10.00 14.32 -3.03
C VAL A 239 -9.16 13.50 -2.06
N ILE A 240 -9.63 12.29 -1.71
CA ILE A 240 -8.92 11.36 -0.82
C ILE A 240 -7.58 10.95 -1.45
N ARG A 241 -7.58 10.55 -2.73
CA ARG A 241 -6.36 10.18 -3.47
C ARG A 241 -5.34 11.32 -3.48
N ARG A 242 -5.78 12.55 -3.77
CA ARG A 242 -4.89 13.72 -3.76
C ARG A 242 -4.23 13.94 -2.39
N ARG A 243 -4.99 13.83 -1.30
CA ARG A 243 -4.46 13.97 0.07
C ARG A 243 -3.45 12.88 0.41
N ALA A 244 -3.69 11.66 -0.08
CA ALA A 244 -2.79 10.52 0.10
C ALA A 244 -1.57 10.52 -0.84
N GLY A 245 -1.36 11.56 -1.67
CA GLY A 245 -0.26 11.59 -2.64
C GLY A 245 -0.42 10.61 -3.80
N LEU A 246 -1.65 10.16 -4.06
CA LEU A 246 -2.00 9.24 -5.14
C LEU A 246 -2.61 9.98 -6.33
N CYS A 247 -2.45 9.41 -7.52
CA CYS A 247 -3.03 9.91 -8.76
C CYS A 247 -4.56 9.86 -8.67
N THR A 248 -5.23 10.97 -8.93
CA THR A 248 -6.70 11.02 -8.85
C THR A 248 -7.39 10.10 -9.84
N VAL A 249 -6.73 9.74 -10.95
CA VAL A 249 -7.26 8.88 -12.03
C VAL A 249 -7.01 7.39 -11.74
N CYS A 250 -5.74 6.96 -11.67
CA CYS A 250 -5.40 5.54 -11.54
C CYS A 250 -5.06 5.08 -10.11
N GLY A 251 -4.99 5.99 -9.14
CA GLY A 251 -4.64 5.66 -7.75
C GLY A 251 -3.17 5.32 -7.49
N GLN A 252 -2.28 5.39 -8.51
CA GLN A 252 -0.83 5.14 -8.33
C GLN A 252 -0.14 6.30 -7.59
N ALA A 253 0.93 6.02 -6.84
CA ALA A 253 1.70 7.06 -6.16
C ALA A 253 2.28 8.09 -7.15
N VAL A 254 2.21 9.38 -6.80
CA VAL A 254 2.70 10.48 -7.64
C VAL A 254 3.80 11.23 -6.93
N ALA A 255 4.98 11.26 -7.54
CA ALA A 255 6.09 12.08 -7.08
C ALA A 255 5.81 13.58 -7.31
N GLY A 256 6.18 14.44 -6.36
CA GLY A 256 6.20 15.89 -6.55
C GLY A 256 4.86 16.60 -6.42
N GLY A 257 3.87 16.01 -5.72
CA GLY A 257 2.62 16.69 -5.37
C GLY A 257 1.68 16.98 -6.54
N GLN A 258 1.94 16.40 -7.72
CA GLN A 258 1.06 16.52 -8.87
C GLN A 258 -0.23 15.70 -8.66
N PRO A 259 -1.40 16.17 -9.12
CA PRO A 259 -2.66 15.44 -8.93
C PRO A 259 -2.78 14.21 -9.84
N VAL A 260 -2.03 14.15 -10.93
CA VAL A 260 -2.11 13.09 -11.94
C VAL A 260 -0.70 12.57 -12.25
N CYS A 261 -0.53 11.24 -12.35
CA CYS A 261 0.76 10.66 -12.72
C CYS A 261 1.08 10.93 -14.20
N GLY A 262 2.36 10.82 -14.59
CA GLY A 262 2.80 11.05 -15.97
C GLY A 262 2.02 10.21 -16.98
N ARG A 263 1.82 8.92 -16.70
CA ARG A 263 1.05 7.99 -17.56
C ARG A 263 -0.38 8.48 -17.82
N CYS A 264 -1.14 8.79 -16.78
CA CYS A 264 -2.52 9.24 -16.93
C CYS A 264 -2.63 10.63 -17.56
N ARG A 265 -1.63 11.49 -17.36
CA ARG A 265 -1.55 12.78 -18.03
C ARG A 265 -1.36 12.60 -19.53
N ASP A 266 -0.46 11.72 -19.94
CA ASP A 266 -0.16 11.46 -21.34
C ASP A 266 -1.33 10.72 -22.02
N ASP A 267 -1.98 9.78 -21.33
CA ASP A 267 -3.18 9.09 -21.82
C ASP A 267 -4.38 10.03 -22.00
N GLY A 268 -4.54 11.03 -21.14
CA GLY A 268 -5.62 12.03 -21.24
C GLY A 268 -5.47 12.98 -22.44
N THR A 269 -4.25 13.14 -22.97
CA THR A 269 -4.01 13.95 -24.18
C THR A 269 -4.31 13.22 -25.48
N LYS A 270 -4.42 11.88 -25.44
CA LYS A 270 -4.91 11.12 -26.60
C LYS A 270 -6.43 11.24 -26.63
N PRO A 271 -7.03 11.87 -27.65
CA PRO A 271 -8.48 11.86 -27.78
C PRO A 271 -8.95 10.42 -27.77
N LYS A 272 -9.77 10.05 -26.78
CA LYS A 272 -10.35 8.71 -26.66
C LYS A 272 -11.00 8.42 -28.01
N PRO A 273 -10.62 7.35 -28.74
CA PRO A 273 -11.23 7.06 -30.02
C PRO A 273 -12.73 6.96 -29.78
N SER A 274 -13.48 7.86 -30.43
CA SER A 274 -14.93 7.88 -30.34
C SER A 274 -15.43 6.45 -30.55
N PRO A 275 -16.31 5.93 -29.69
CA PRO A 275 -16.87 4.59 -29.91
C PRO A 275 -17.38 4.53 -31.35
N PRO A 276 -17.08 3.46 -32.10
CA PRO A 276 -17.47 3.36 -33.49
C PRO A 276 -18.98 3.62 -33.57
N SER A 277 -19.35 4.68 -34.28
CA SER A 277 -20.74 5.08 -34.44
C SER A 277 -21.53 3.83 -34.84
N PRO A 278 -22.60 3.46 -34.10
CA PRO A 278 -23.30 2.21 -34.36
C PRO A 278 -23.74 2.21 -35.82
N ALA A 279 -23.23 1.23 -36.58
CA ALA A 279 -23.54 1.11 -38.00
C ALA A 279 -25.06 1.15 -38.17
N PRO A 280 -25.59 1.95 -39.12
CA PRO A 280 -27.03 2.07 -39.32
C PRO A 280 -27.61 0.68 -39.51
N ARG A 281 -28.49 0.29 -38.59
CA ARG A 281 -29.18 -1.00 -38.57
C ARG A 281 -29.95 -1.09 -39.89
N ARG A 282 -29.42 -1.86 -40.86
CA ARG A 282 -30.14 -2.18 -42.11
C ARG A 282 -31.42 -2.93 -41.73
N SER A 283 -32.54 -2.23 -41.73
CA SER A 283 -33.87 -2.82 -41.65
C SER A 283 -34.10 -3.66 -42.91
N SER A 284 -33.81 -4.95 -42.83
CA SER A 284 -34.23 -5.94 -43.82
C SER A 284 -35.69 -6.28 -43.54
N SER A 285 -36.60 -5.45 -44.06
CA SER A 285 -37.99 -5.86 -44.31
C SER A 285 -37.96 -6.84 -45.47
N LYS A 286 -38.01 -8.14 -45.16
CA LYS A 286 -38.25 -9.20 -46.13
C LYS A 286 -39.73 -9.51 -46.08
N GLU A 287 -40.48 -8.88 -46.98
CA GLU A 287 -41.84 -9.28 -47.33
C GLU A 287 -41.83 -10.77 -47.70
N ARG A 288 -42.75 -11.54 -47.09
CA ARG A 288 -43.13 -12.87 -47.57
C ARG A 288 -44.51 -12.76 -48.24
N PRO A 289 -44.73 -13.53 -49.32
CA PRO A 289 -45.91 -13.45 -50.17
C PRO A 289 -47.18 -13.95 -49.49
#